data_AF-X2KQ12-F1
#
_entry.id   AF-X2KQ12-F1
#
_cell.length_a   1.000
_cell.length_b   1.000
_cell.length_c   1.000
_cell.angle_alpha   90.00
_cell.angle_beta   90.00
_cell.angle_gamma   90.00
#
_symmetry.space_group_name_H-M   'P 1'
#
loop_
_entity.id
_entity.type
_entity.pdbx_description
1 polymer ?
#
loop_
_entity_poly.entity_id
_entity_poly.type
_entity_poly.pdbx_seq_one_letter_code
_entity_poly.pdbx_strand_id
1 'polypeptide(L)'
;LYAMNVLGNDWNKAYKKSARVVGDVIGKYHPHGDLAVYNTIVRMAQPFSLRYMLVDGQGNFGSIDGDSAAAMRYTEIRLAKIAHELMADLEKETVDFVDNYDGT
;
A
#
# COMPACT_ATOMS: atom_id res chain seq x y z
N LEU A 1 -4.40 -0.83 -0.76
CA LEU A 1 -4.44 -2.19 -1.33
C LEU A 1 -4.97 -2.16 -2.75
N TYR A 2 -6.19 -1.67 -3.00
CA TYR A 2 -6.79 -1.57 -4.34
C TYR A 2 -5.87 -0.91 -5.40
N ALA A 3 -5.30 0.27 -5.12
CA ALA A 3 -4.35 0.93 -6.02
C ALA A 3 -3.12 0.05 -6.37
N MET A 4 -2.60 -0.72 -5.41
CA MET A 4 -1.48 -1.63 -5.66
C MET A 4 -1.88 -2.85 -6.51
N ASN A 5 -3.14 -3.31 -6.39
CA ASN A 5 -3.72 -4.37 -7.22
C ASN A 5 -3.86 -3.91 -8.67
N VAL A 6 -4.50 -2.75 -8.90
CA VAL A 6 -4.65 -2.13 -10.24
C VAL A 6 -3.28 -1.87 -10.89
N LEU A 7 -2.29 -1.45 -10.09
CA LEU A 7 -0.92 -1.24 -10.56
C LEU A 7 -0.18 -2.56 -10.88
N GLY A 8 -0.69 -3.70 -10.43
CA GLY A 8 -0.10 -5.03 -10.59
C GLY A 8 1.20 -5.20 -9.83
N ASN A 9 1.27 -4.71 -8.59
CA ASN A 9 2.46 -4.77 -7.72
C ASN A 9 2.48 -6.02 -6.82
N ASP A 10 2.48 -7.18 -7.47
CA ASP A 10 2.29 -8.49 -6.84
C ASP A 10 3.53 -8.96 -6.06
N TRP A 11 3.34 -9.96 -5.20
CA TRP A 11 4.38 -10.51 -4.31
C TRP A 11 5.55 -11.15 -5.06
N ASN A 12 5.35 -11.60 -6.30
CA ASN A 12 6.35 -12.26 -7.13
C ASN A 12 7.04 -11.31 -8.12
N LYS A 13 6.75 -10.00 -8.04
CA LYS A 13 7.36 -8.96 -8.87
C LYS A 13 8.42 -8.18 -8.07
N ALA A 14 9.23 -7.42 -8.81
CA ALA A 14 10.20 -6.50 -8.21
C ALA A 14 9.50 -5.42 -7.38
N TYR A 15 10.16 -4.97 -6.30
CA TYR A 15 9.67 -3.87 -5.49
C TYR A 15 9.53 -2.58 -6.31
N LYS A 16 8.62 -1.70 -5.87
CA LYS A 16 8.43 -0.37 -6.44
C LYS A 16 8.56 0.68 -5.34
N LYS A 17 9.07 1.86 -5.69
CA LYS A 17 9.20 2.99 -4.75
C LYS A 17 7.85 3.30 -4.08
N SER A 18 7.85 3.48 -2.76
CA SER A 18 6.63 3.83 -2.00
C SER A 18 6.01 5.14 -2.51
N ALA A 19 6.83 6.11 -2.90
CA ALA A 19 6.38 7.37 -3.49
C ALA A 19 5.46 7.18 -4.71
N ARG A 20 5.69 6.15 -5.54
CA ARG A 20 4.84 5.85 -6.70
C ARG A 20 3.44 5.45 -6.27
N VAL A 21 3.33 4.59 -5.26
CA VAL A 21 2.04 4.11 -4.74
C VAL A 21 1.30 5.23 -4.00
N VAL A 22 2.02 6.04 -3.21
CA VAL A 22 1.45 7.20 -2.54
C VAL A 22 0.84 8.17 -3.56
N GLY A 23 1.59 8.52 -4.62
CA GLY A 23 1.10 9.40 -5.67
C GLY A 23 -0.13 8.85 -6.41
N ASP A 24 -0.15 7.55 -6.71
CA ASP A 24 -1.29 6.90 -7.38
C ASP A 24 -2.56 6.89 -6.51
N VAL A 25 -2.41 6.64 -5.20
CA VAL A 25 -3.52 6.71 -4.25
C VAL A 25 -4.09 8.13 -4.16
N ILE A 26 -3.21 9.14 -4.03
CA ILE A 26 -3.65 10.53 -3.91
C ILE A 26 -4.33 11.01 -5.18
N GLY A 27 -3.74 10.70 -6.34
CA GLY A 27 -4.22 11.17 -7.63
C GLY A 27 -5.53 10.57 -8.10
N LYS A 28 -5.99 9.44 -7.54
CA LYS A 28 -7.15 8.71 -8.06
C LYS A 28 -8.23 8.37 -7.03
N TYR A 29 -7.86 8.14 -5.76
CA TYR A 29 -8.77 7.53 -4.79
C TYR A 29 -8.86 8.29 -3.46
N HIS A 30 -7.80 8.99 -3.06
CA HIS A 30 -7.76 9.67 -1.76
C HIS A 30 -7.05 11.02 -1.87
N PRO A 31 -7.73 12.08 -2.36
CA PRO A 31 -7.13 13.38 -2.70
C PRO A 31 -6.85 14.25 -1.46
N HIS A 32 -6.21 13.67 -0.45
CA HIS A 32 -5.80 14.33 0.79
C HIS A 32 -4.29 14.19 0.98
N GLY A 33 -3.76 14.84 2.02
CA GLY A 33 -2.32 14.91 2.28
C GLY A 33 -1.60 13.54 2.28
N ASP A 34 -0.36 13.55 1.79
CA ASP A 34 0.46 12.36 1.57
C ASP A 34 0.87 11.62 2.85
N LEU A 35 1.02 12.36 3.95
CA LEU A 35 1.48 11.84 5.23
C LEU A 35 0.59 10.72 5.76
N ALA A 36 -0.73 10.87 5.67
CA ALA A 36 -1.67 9.84 6.13
C ALA A 36 -1.54 8.55 5.32
N VAL A 37 -1.39 8.67 4.00
CA VAL A 37 -1.21 7.52 3.10
C VAL A 37 0.12 6.82 3.41
N TYR A 38 1.21 7.58 3.52
CA TYR A 38 2.53 7.00 3.75
C TYR A 38 2.65 6.37 5.14
N ASN A 39 2.15 7.03 6.20
CA ASN A 39 2.16 6.47 7.55
C ASN A 39 1.33 5.17 7.64
N THR A 40 0.24 5.09 6.88
CA THR A 40 -0.57 3.87 6.79
C THR A 40 0.20 2.74 6.11
N ILE A 41 0.92 3.03 5.02
CA ILE A 41 1.82 2.06 4.37
C ILE A 41 2.89 1.58 5.35
N VAL A 42 3.54 2.51 6.05
CA VAL A 42 4.58 2.19 7.03
C VAL A 42 4.04 1.25 8.11
N ARG A 43 2.89 1.58 8.70
CA ARG A 43 2.23 0.72 9.70
C ARG A 43 1.96 -0.69 9.16
N MET A 44 1.49 -0.81 7.92
CA MET A 44 1.18 -2.11 7.32
C MET A 44 2.40 -2.97 6.96
N ALA A 45 3.59 -2.37 6.91
CA ALA A 45 4.87 -3.03 6.64
C ALA A 45 5.67 -3.35 7.92
N GLN A 46 5.16 -3.00 9.11
CA GLN A 46 5.84 -3.22 10.39
C GLN A 46 5.40 -4.55 11.03
N PRO A 47 6.31 -5.54 11.21
CA PRO A 47 5.95 -6.84 11.78
C PRO A 47 5.59 -6.78 13.27
N PHE A 48 6.07 -5.76 13.98
CA PHE A 48 5.71 -5.51 15.37
C PHE A 48 4.36 -4.78 15.53
N SER A 49 3.78 -4.28 14.44
CA SER A 49 2.51 -3.52 14.45
C SER A 49 1.30 -4.38 14.09
N LEU A 50 1.49 -5.40 13.24
CA LEU A 50 0.43 -6.29 12.76
C LEU A 50 0.83 -7.75 12.90
N ARG A 51 -0.12 -8.57 13.35
CA ARG A 51 0.07 -10.04 13.43
C ARG A 51 0.34 -10.67 12.06
N TYR A 52 -0.28 -10.12 11.01
CA TYR A 52 -0.10 -10.51 9.61
C TYR A 52 0.06 -9.24 8.76
N MET A 53 1.25 -9.05 8.18
CA MET A 53 1.54 -7.88 7.34
C MET A 53 0.90 -8.03 5.96
N LEU A 54 0.37 -6.92 5.44
CA LEU A 54 -0.28 -6.88 4.11
C LEU A 54 0.61 -6.21 3.06
N VAL A 55 1.59 -5.42 3.50
CA VAL A 55 2.59 -4.79 2.64
C VAL A 55 3.94 -5.42 2.94
N ASP A 56 4.60 -5.93 1.90
CA ASP A 56 5.97 -6.40 1.96
C ASP A 56 6.89 -5.23 1.58
N GLY A 57 7.71 -4.78 2.54
CA GLY A 57 8.50 -3.56 2.44
C GLY A 57 10.00 -3.82 2.50
N GLN A 58 10.76 -3.05 1.72
CA GLN A 58 12.22 -3.00 1.76
C GLN A 58 12.70 -1.59 2.10
N GLY A 59 13.53 -1.48 3.14
CA GLY A 59 14.08 -0.21 3.64
C GLY A 59 13.84 -0.02 5.14
N ASN A 60 14.10 1.19 5.64
CA ASN A 60 13.83 1.53 7.04
C ASN A 60 12.35 1.92 7.23
N PHE A 61 11.59 1.04 7.88
CA PHE A 61 10.18 1.23 8.25
C PHE A 61 9.99 1.54 9.76
N GLY A 62 11.04 1.99 10.44
CA GLY A 62 11.02 2.30 11.87
C GLY A 62 11.23 1.07 12.75
N SER A 63 11.29 1.30 14.06
CA SER A 63 11.64 0.29 15.07
C SER A 63 10.79 0.44 16.34
N ILE A 64 10.89 -0.54 17.24
CA ILE A 64 10.28 -0.47 18.58
C ILE A 64 10.96 0.58 19.47
N ASP A 65 12.19 0.98 19.14
CA ASP A 65 12.99 1.98 19.87
C ASP A 65 12.51 3.42 19.62
N GLY A 66 11.50 3.59 18.75
CA GLY A 66 10.91 4.89 18.43
C GLY A 66 11.51 5.55 17.18
N ASP A 67 12.42 4.86 16.46
CA ASP A 67 12.95 5.39 15.20
C ASP A 67 11.83 5.54 14.18
N SER A 68 11.76 6.73 13.59
CA SER A 68 10.83 6.99 12.49
C SER A 68 11.30 6.28 11.21
N ALA A 69 10.33 5.89 10.38
CA ALA A 69 10.62 5.36 9.06
C ALA A 69 11.34 6.40 8.17
N ALA A 70 12.14 5.91 7.22
CA ALA A 70 12.73 6.78 6.21
C ALA A 70 11.67 7.42 5.32
N ALA A 71 12.01 8.48 4.60
CA ALA A 71 11.10 9.12 3.65
C ALA A 71 10.72 8.16 2.49
N MET A 72 9.50 8.34 1.93
CA MET A 72 8.93 7.47 0.89
C MET A 72 9.74 7.30 -0.40
N ARG A 73 10.73 8.17 -0.63
CA ARG A 73 11.69 8.07 -1.75
C ARG A 73 12.78 7.01 -1.53
N TYR A 74 13.00 6.60 -0.28
CA TYR A 74 14.04 5.63 0.10
C TYR A 74 13.50 4.23 0.37
N THR A 75 12.20 4.09 0.59
CA THR A 75 11.54 2.79 0.82
C THR A 75 10.92 2.24 -0.47
N GLU A 76 10.84 0.92 -0.55
CA GLU A 76 10.15 0.22 -1.63
C GLU A 76 9.14 -0.78 -1.06
N ILE A 77 8.06 -1.04 -1.79
CA ILE A 77 6.97 -1.90 -1.34
C ILE A 77 6.38 -2.73 -2.48
N ARG A 78 5.77 -3.84 -2.12
CA ARG A 78 4.86 -4.66 -2.93
C ARG A 78 3.79 -5.31 -2.06
N LEU A 79 2.79 -5.94 -2.66
CA LEU A 79 1.79 -6.70 -1.92
C LEU A 79 2.43 -7.96 -1.31
N ALA A 80 2.11 -8.25 -0.05
CA ALA A 80 2.42 -9.56 0.53
C ALA A 80 1.53 -10.64 -0.10
N LYS A 81 1.95 -11.92 -0.02
CA LYS A 81 1.15 -13.06 -0.51
C LYS A 81 -0.26 -13.06 0.05
N ILE A 82 -0.40 -12.92 1.38
CA ILE A 82 -1.69 -12.90 2.08
C ILE A 82 -2.62 -11.77 1.63
N ALA A 83 -2.08 -10.65 1.12
CA ALA A 83 -2.91 -9.54 0.65
C ALA A 83 -3.70 -9.86 -0.62
N HIS A 84 -3.31 -10.89 -1.38
CA HIS A 84 -4.05 -11.34 -2.57
C HIS A 84 -5.35 -12.04 -2.18
N GLU A 85 -5.37 -12.74 -1.05
CA GLU A 85 -6.57 -13.40 -0.52
C GLU A 85 -7.68 -12.38 -0.17
N LEU A 86 -7.33 -11.14 0.15
CA LEU A 86 -8.30 -10.08 0.51
C LEU A 86 -9.03 -9.49 -0.70
N MET A 87 -8.49 -9.65 -1.91
CA MET A 87 -9.03 -9.04 -3.14
C MET A 87 -9.14 -10.06 -4.28
N ALA A 88 -9.18 -11.35 -3.94
CA ALA A 88 -9.33 -12.43 -4.90
C ALA A 88 -10.67 -12.30 -5.64
N ASP A 89 -10.67 -12.57 -6.95
CA ASP A 89 -11.87 -12.61 -7.79
C ASP A 89 -12.70 -11.31 -7.81
N LEU A 90 -12.04 -10.16 -7.57
CA LEU A 90 -12.70 -8.85 -7.53
C LEU A 90 -13.32 -8.46 -8.88
N GLU A 91 -12.77 -8.96 -9.98
CA GLU A 91 -13.27 -8.74 -11.35
C GLU A 91 -14.57 -9.49 -11.65
N LYS A 92 -14.99 -10.42 -10.79
CA LYS A 92 -16.20 -11.25 -10.98
C LYS A 92 -17.44 -10.63 -10.37
N GLU A 93 -17.51 -9.30 -10.31
CA GLU A 93 -18.65 -8.54 -9.79
C GLU A 93 -19.07 -8.97 -8.37
N THR A 94 -18.09 -9.30 -7.53
CA THR A 94 -18.32 -9.82 -6.17
C THR A 94 -18.70 -8.73 -5.16
N VAL A 95 -18.53 -7.46 -5.53
CA VAL A 95 -18.88 -6.27 -4.75
C VAL A 95 -19.35 -5.16 -5.68
N ASP A 96 -20.15 -4.23 -5.13
CA ASP A 96 -20.52 -3.00 -5.83
C ASP A 96 -19.33 -2.03 -5.87
N PHE A 97 -19.16 -1.37 -7.02
CA PHE A 97 -18.21 -0.27 -7.18
C PHE A 97 -18.93 1.06 -6.96
N VAL A 98 -18.18 2.05 -6.48
CA VAL A 98 -18.65 3.42 -6.31
C VAL A 98 -17.70 4.33 -7.08
N ASP A 99 -18.27 5.36 -7.69
CA ASP A 99 -17.51 6.43 -8.32
C ASP A 99 -16.49 7.03 -7.33
N ASN A 100 -15.34 7.43 -7.84
CA ASN A 100 -14.33 8.13 -7.05
C ASN A 100 -14.77 9.59 -6.75
N TYR A 101 -13.85 10.41 -6.24
CA TYR A 101 -14.18 11.76 -5.80
C TYR A 101 -14.59 12.73 -6.93
N ASP A 102 -14.23 12.43 -8.19
CA ASP A 102 -14.54 13.27 -9.36
C ASP A 102 -15.39 12.56 -10.43
N GLY A 103 -15.79 11.32 -10.20
CA GLY A 103 -16.67 10.56 -11.10
C GLY A 103 -15.96 9.99 -12.34
N THR A 104 -14.69 9.60 -12.24
CA THR A 104 -13.87 9.08 -13.35
C THR A 104 -13.24 7.71 -13.10
#